data_AF-A0A6N8V3S3-F1
#
_entry.id   AF-A0A6N8V3S3-F1
#
_cell.length_a   1.000
_cell.length_b   1.000
_cell.length_c   1.000
_cell.angle_alpha   90.00
_cell.angle_beta   90.00
_cell.angle_gamma   90.00
#
_symmetry.space_group_name_H-M   'P 1'
#
loop_
_entity.id
_entity.type
_entity.pdbx_description
1 polymer ?
#
loop_
_entity_poly.entity_id
_entity_poly.type
_entity_poly.pdbx_seq_one_letter_code
_entity_poly.pdbx_strand_id
1 'polypeptide(L)'
;AKALWLGFDLGCGLLLQRIATRTGRSPAPVLVWYLWSPLLIVETAWSAHFDAVGLFLLAVLILVAGSGGRDPGRRHASGLGALLAAATTVKLAPAAALPALIRRHGWTTAAAFATVCAALYLPFAGAGPTALTEGLRTFARHWSANEGAFALIRALVSDPVHARVAASAGVLAVVAYVTWRGFSIERALFWIIGAGLLLSPTVHPWYVLWVLPMAALRDSRPFLLLGGLAFLGYWGLASYEATGVWPQPAWTRAAMWVPVWLLLLWTAVPRPSDRYPAAKSPTKGSDPH
;
A
#
# COMPACT_ATOMS: atom_id res chain seq x y z
N ALA A 1 17.94 -9.82 17.16
CA ALA A 1 17.56 -8.82 16.13
C ALA A 1 16.16 -9.08 15.54
N LYS A 2 15.85 -10.26 14.98
CA LYS A 2 14.57 -10.53 14.28
C LYS A 2 13.30 -10.42 15.15
N ALA A 3 13.41 -10.59 16.47
CA ALA A 3 12.28 -10.46 17.40
C ALA A 3 11.61 -9.07 17.36
N LEU A 4 12.36 -8.00 17.08
CA LEU A 4 11.79 -6.66 16.95
C LEU A 4 10.86 -6.55 15.73
N TRP A 5 11.25 -7.11 14.59
CA TRP A 5 10.42 -7.13 13.39
C TRP A 5 9.18 -7.98 13.56
N LEU A 6 9.31 -9.12 14.23
CA LEU A 6 8.16 -9.94 14.59
C LEU A 6 7.20 -9.17 15.52
N GLY A 7 7.72 -8.36 16.44
CA GLY A 7 6.92 -7.48 17.29
C GLY A 7 6.11 -6.46 16.49
N PHE A 8 6.73 -5.79 15.50
CA PHE A 8 6.03 -4.88 14.59
C PHE A 8 4.96 -5.60 13.76
N ASP A 9 5.28 -6.80 13.28
CA ASP A 9 4.37 -7.58 12.45
C ASP A 9 3.13 -8.06 13.22
N LEU A 10 3.34 -8.71 14.37
CA LEU A 10 2.26 -9.12 15.27
C LEU A 10 1.46 -7.91 15.77
N GLY A 11 2.14 -6.80 16.06
CA GLY A 11 1.52 -5.52 16.40
C GLY A 11 0.62 -5.00 15.27
N CYS A 12 1.06 -5.10 14.02
CA CYS A 12 0.26 -4.75 12.85
C CYS A 12 -0.99 -5.64 12.78
N GLY A 13 -0.85 -6.96 12.94
CA GLY A 13 -1.98 -7.90 13.00
C GLY A 13 -3.03 -7.53 14.06
N LEU A 14 -2.59 -7.21 15.28
CA LEU A 14 -3.49 -6.75 16.36
C LEU A 14 -4.22 -5.44 16.01
N LEU A 15 -3.54 -4.51 15.34
CA LEU A 15 -4.16 -3.26 14.87
C LEU A 15 -5.18 -3.54 13.77
N LEU A 16 -4.88 -4.43 12.81
CA LEU A 16 -5.82 -4.82 11.77
C LEU A 16 -7.05 -5.53 12.35
N GLN A 17 -6.87 -6.38 13.36
CA GLN A 17 -7.99 -6.97 14.09
C GLN A 17 -8.89 -5.88 14.70
N ARG A 18 -8.31 -4.89 15.36
CA ARG A 18 -9.06 -3.76 15.95
C ARG A 18 -9.76 -2.92 14.88
N ILE A 19 -9.10 -2.65 13.74
CA ILE A 19 -9.69 -1.92 12.62
C ILE A 19 -10.89 -2.71 12.06
N ALA A 20 -10.73 -4.03 11.86
CA ALA A 20 -11.79 -4.90 11.38
C ALA A 20 -13.02 -4.85 12.30
N THR A 21 -12.83 -5.09 13.61
CA THR A 21 -13.93 -5.03 14.60
C THR A 21 -14.63 -3.66 14.61
N ARG A 22 -13.87 -2.56 14.61
CA ARG A 22 -14.45 -1.19 14.62
C ARG A 22 -15.21 -0.84 13.35
N THR A 23 -14.89 -1.49 12.24
CA THR A 23 -15.52 -1.26 10.94
C THR A 23 -16.61 -2.29 10.60
N GLY A 24 -16.99 -3.13 11.57
CA GLY A 24 -18.01 -4.16 11.39
C GLY A 24 -17.59 -5.33 10.50
N ARG A 25 -16.28 -5.52 10.29
CA ARG A 25 -15.72 -6.62 9.49
C ARG A 25 -15.31 -7.76 10.40
N SER A 26 -15.41 -9.00 9.89
CA SER A 26 -14.92 -10.17 10.63
C SER A 26 -13.40 -10.10 10.76
N PRO A 27 -12.83 -10.16 11.98
CA PRO A 27 -11.38 -10.07 12.14
C PRO A 27 -10.64 -11.34 11.73
N ALA A 28 -11.29 -12.51 11.77
CA ALA A 28 -10.63 -13.79 11.50
C ALA A 28 -10.08 -13.89 10.07
N PRO A 29 -10.85 -13.60 8.99
CA PRO A 29 -10.30 -13.57 7.64
C PRO A 29 -9.17 -12.56 7.46
N VAL A 30 -9.25 -11.38 8.10
CA VAL A 30 -8.20 -10.36 8.03
C VAL A 30 -6.89 -10.87 8.60
N LEU A 31 -6.95 -11.52 9.78
CA LEU A 31 -5.78 -12.09 10.42
C LEU A 31 -5.20 -13.27 9.63
N VAL A 32 -6.05 -14.12 9.06
CA VAL A 32 -5.60 -15.21 8.18
C VAL A 32 -4.88 -14.64 6.97
N TRP A 33 -5.50 -13.73 6.22
CA TRP A 33 -4.89 -13.16 5.02
C TRP A 33 -3.60 -12.38 5.28
N TYR A 34 -3.49 -11.71 6.42
CA TYR A 34 -2.30 -10.98 6.79
C TYR A 34 -1.22 -11.91 7.35
N LEU A 35 -1.45 -12.53 8.51
CA LEU A 35 -0.43 -13.27 9.27
C LEU A 35 -0.03 -14.61 8.63
N TRP A 36 -0.87 -15.18 7.77
CA TRP A 36 -0.54 -16.40 7.01
C TRP A 36 -0.07 -16.10 5.59
N SER A 37 0.19 -14.83 5.26
CA SER A 37 0.80 -14.50 3.97
C SER A 37 2.22 -15.09 3.92
N PRO A 38 2.52 -15.99 2.96
CA PRO A 38 3.87 -16.55 2.85
C PRO A 38 4.91 -15.45 2.61
N LEU A 39 4.52 -14.39 1.89
CA LEU A 39 5.38 -13.23 1.64
C LEU A 39 5.71 -12.49 2.93
N LEU A 40 4.71 -12.26 3.80
CA LEU A 40 4.95 -11.60 5.09
C LEU A 40 5.92 -12.41 5.96
N ILE A 41 5.71 -13.73 6.03
CA ILE A 41 6.57 -14.65 6.79
C ILE A 41 8.01 -14.59 6.28
N VAL A 42 8.21 -14.72 4.96
CA VAL A 42 9.57 -14.74 4.39
C VAL A 42 10.24 -13.37 4.52
N GLU A 43 9.58 -12.29 4.12
CA GLU A 43 10.23 -10.98 4.12
C GLU A 43 10.48 -10.47 5.55
N THR A 44 9.51 -10.65 6.45
CA THR A 44 9.58 -10.06 7.80
C THR A 44 10.23 -11.00 8.80
N ALA A 45 9.67 -12.19 9.00
CA ALA A 45 10.13 -13.10 10.05
C ALA A 45 11.46 -13.76 9.68
N TRP A 46 11.64 -14.16 8.41
CA TRP A 46 12.87 -14.77 7.93
C TRP A 46 13.93 -13.74 7.53
N SER A 47 13.61 -12.82 6.62
CA SER A 47 14.59 -11.89 6.02
C SER A 47 14.78 -10.59 6.79
N ALA A 48 13.97 -10.33 7.83
CA ALA A 48 14.10 -9.14 8.66
C ALA A 48 13.97 -7.82 7.89
N HIS A 49 13.10 -7.80 6.86
CA HIS A 49 12.85 -6.59 6.07
C HIS A 49 12.32 -5.45 6.93
N PHE A 50 12.89 -4.27 6.71
CA PHE A 50 12.52 -3.03 7.40
C PHE A 50 11.06 -2.60 7.13
N ASP A 51 10.45 -3.13 6.06
CA ASP A 51 9.08 -2.82 5.65
C ASP A 51 8.05 -3.06 6.78
N ALA A 52 8.30 -3.99 7.71
CA ALA A 52 7.42 -4.27 8.86
C ALA A 52 7.10 -3.03 9.73
N VAL A 53 8.07 -2.13 9.91
CA VAL A 53 7.86 -0.86 10.62
C VAL A 53 6.86 0.01 9.86
N GLY A 54 7.03 0.10 8.54
CA GLY A 54 6.13 0.85 7.67
C GLY A 54 4.70 0.31 7.73
N LEU A 55 4.53 -1.01 7.67
CA LEU A 55 3.21 -1.64 7.77
C LEU A 55 2.54 -1.36 9.12
N PHE A 56 3.29 -1.45 10.21
CA PHE A 56 2.80 -1.10 11.54
C PHE A 56 2.36 0.37 11.60
N LEU A 57 3.19 1.30 11.12
CA LEU A 57 2.86 2.73 11.08
C LEU A 57 1.62 3.02 10.22
N LEU A 58 1.45 2.34 9.09
CA LEU A 58 0.23 2.44 8.27
C LEU A 58 -1.00 1.93 9.01
N ALA A 59 -0.90 0.82 9.75
CA ALA A 59 -2.01 0.31 10.54
C ALA A 59 -2.38 1.28 11.68
N VAL A 60 -1.40 1.88 12.36
CA VAL A 60 -1.65 2.94 13.36
C VAL A 60 -2.33 4.15 12.69
N LEU A 61 -1.81 4.61 11.54
CA LEU A 61 -2.39 5.72 10.78
C LEU A 61 -3.86 5.46 10.42
N ILE A 62 -4.18 4.27 9.89
CA ILE A 62 -5.55 3.88 9.52
C ILE A 62 -6.45 3.86 10.76
N LEU A 63 -5.98 3.27 11.87
CA LEU A 63 -6.75 3.20 13.11
C LEU A 63 -7.05 4.58 13.67
N VAL A 64 -6.05 5.48 13.75
CA VAL A 64 -6.21 6.84 14.29
C VAL A 64 -7.10 7.68 13.37
N ALA A 65 -6.93 7.57 12.05
CA ALA A 65 -7.76 8.29 11.07
C ALA A 65 -9.21 7.78 11.05
N GLY A 66 -9.44 6.51 11.43
CA GLY A 66 -10.76 5.90 11.57
C GLY A 66 -11.44 6.15 12.91
N SER A 67 -10.73 6.67 13.92
CA SER A 67 -11.23 6.87 15.29
C SER A 67 -11.99 8.20 15.49
N GLY A 68 -12.10 9.03 14.45
CA GLY A 68 -12.96 10.21 14.45
C GLY A 68 -14.39 9.81 14.08
N GLY A 69 -15.38 10.11 14.93
CA GLY A 69 -16.80 9.96 14.59
C GLY A 69 -17.24 10.88 13.44
N ARG A 70 -18.53 11.23 13.38
CA ARG A 70 -19.08 12.09 12.31
C ARG A 70 -18.40 13.46 12.17
N ASP A 71 -17.67 13.90 13.19
CA ASP A 71 -16.84 15.10 13.15
C ASP A 71 -15.36 14.72 13.34
N PRO A 72 -14.58 14.56 12.26
CA PRO A 72 -13.15 14.30 12.33
C PRO A 72 -12.44 15.62 12.70
N GLY A 73 -12.63 16.07 13.94
CA GLY A 73 -12.00 17.29 14.44
C GLY A 73 -10.47 17.26 14.20
N ARG A 74 -9.89 18.45 14.06
CA ARG A 74 -8.43 18.69 13.91
C ARG A 74 -7.57 18.09 15.03
N ARG A 75 -8.18 17.52 16.07
CA ARG A 75 -7.53 16.96 17.27
C ARG A 75 -6.37 16.01 16.99
N HIS A 76 -6.42 15.24 15.90
CA HIS A 76 -5.35 14.29 15.53
C HIS A 76 -4.54 14.73 14.30
N ALA A 77 -4.76 15.94 13.75
CA ALA A 77 -4.16 16.35 12.47
C ALA A 77 -2.62 16.26 12.49
N SER A 78 -1.98 16.79 13.52
CA SER A 78 -0.51 16.72 13.66
C SER A 78 -0.02 15.29 13.80
N GLY A 79 -0.69 14.46 14.60
CA GLY A 79 -0.33 13.05 14.79
C GLY A 79 -0.45 12.23 13.51
N LEU A 80 -1.49 12.47 12.70
CA LEU A 80 -1.67 11.82 11.40
C LEU A 80 -0.58 12.25 10.40
N GLY A 81 -0.21 13.53 10.37
CA GLY A 81 0.90 14.03 9.56
C GLY A 81 2.23 13.40 9.95
N ALA A 82 2.52 13.33 11.25
CA ALA A 82 3.73 12.70 11.78
C ALA A 82 3.79 11.20 11.46
N LEU A 83 2.69 10.47 11.63
CA LEU A 83 2.61 9.04 11.28
C LEU A 83 2.83 8.80 9.79
N LEU A 84 2.24 9.63 8.92
CA LEU A 84 2.45 9.53 7.48
C LEU A 84 3.91 9.82 7.10
N ALA A 85 4.53 10.82 7.72
CA ALA A 85 5.94 11.14 7.49
C ALA A 85 6.85 9.99 7.91
N ALA A 86 6.63 9.41 9.10
CA ALA A 86 7.38 8.25 9.58
C ALA A 86 7.21 7.03 8.65
N ALA A 87 6.01 6.76 8.14
CA ALA A 87 5.81 5.70 7.16
C ALA A 87 6.49 6.01 5.81
N THR A 88 6.49 7.28 5.42
CA THR A 88 7.12 7.77 4.17
C THR A 88 8.63 7.64 4.18
N THR A 89 9.28 7.85 5.33
CA THR A 89 10.73 7.70 5.46
C THR A 89 11.18 6.25 5.49
N VAL A 90 10.28 5.30 5.78
CA VAL A 90 10.50 3.87 5.53
C VAL A 90 10.41 3.57 4.03
N LYS A 91 9.40 4.11 3.34
CA LYS A 91 9.24 4.00 1.88
C LYS A 91 8.38 5.14 1.35
N LEU A 92 8.69 5.67 0.17
CA LEU A 92 8.05 6.90 -0.31
C LEU A 92 6.56 6.77 -0.67
N ALA A 93 6.06 5.57 -0.94
CA ALA A 93 4.70 5.34 -1.46
C ALA A 93 3.56 5.94 -0.61
N PRO A 94 3.56 5.87 0.74
CA PRO A 94 2.53 6.49 1.58
C PRO A 94 2.42 8.00 1.42
N ALA A 95 3.48 8.71 1.02
CA ALA A 95 3.45 10.18 0.87
C ALA A 95 2.32 10.65 -0.05
N ALA A 96 1.96 9.83 -1.05
CA ALA A 96 0.88 10.11 -1.98
C ALA A 96 -0.52 10.17 -1.32
N ALA A 97 -0.69 9.69 -0.08
CA ALA A 97 -1.91 9.86 0.70
C ALA A 97 -2.02 11.23 1.40
N LEU A 98 -0.96 12.06 1.38
CA LEU A 98 -0.94 13.37 2.04
C LEU A 98 -2.08 14.29 1.59
N PRO A 99 -2.40 14.44 0.28
CA PRO A 99 -3.53 15.29 -0.14
C PRO A 99 -4.88 14.83 0.43
N ALA A 100 -5.10 13.52 0.57
CA ALA A 100 -6.31 12.98 1.18
C ALA A 100 -6.41 13.33 2.68
N LEU A 101 -5.28 13.30 3.39
CA LEU A 101 -5.23 13.72 4.80
C LEU A 101 -5.39 15.23 4.96
N ILE A 102 -4.77 16.04 4.12
CA ILE A 102 -4.94 17.51 4.14
C ILE A 102 -6.40 17.88 3.92
N ARG A 103 -7.07 17.26 2.94
CA ARG A 103 -8.49 17.52 2.67
C ARG A 103 -9.38 17.20 3.88
N ARG A 104 -9.04 16.18 4.66
CA ARG A 104 -9.87 15.71 5.77
C ARG A 104 -9.54 16.35 7.12
N HIS A 105 -8.27 16.70 7.35
CA HIS A 105 -7.76 17.14 8.65
C HIS A 105 -7.07 18.52 8.61
N GLY A 106 -6.97 19.13 7.44
CA GLY A 106 -6.42 20.47 7.23
C GLY A 106 -4.89 20.52 7.12
N TRP A 107 -4.38 21.71 6.83
CA TRP A 107 -2.96 22.00 6.58
C TRP A 107 -2.04 21.76 7.78
N THR A 108 -2.57 21.66 9.01
CA THR A 108 -1.80 21.23 10.19
C THR A 108 -1.17 19.85 9.97
N THR A 109 -1.86 18.96 9.24
CA THR A 109 -1.31 17.65 8.84
C THR A 109 -0.08 17.82 7.94
N ALA A 110 -0.14 18.74 6.97
CA ALA A 110 0.98 19.01 6.07
C ALA A 110 2.18 19.59 6.81
N ALA A 111 1.94 20.54 7.73
CA ALA A 111 2.98 21.12 8.56
C ALA A 111 3.68 20.04 9.39
N ALA A 112 2.92 19.19 10.10
CA ALA A 112 3.50 18.10 10.88
C ALA A 112 4.25 17.07 10.02
N PHE A 113 3.71 16.73 8.85
CA PHE A 113 4.38 15.86 7.88
C PHE A 113 5.74 16.45 7.47
N ALA A 114 5.76 17.72 7.05
CA ALA A 114 6.97 18.40 6.63
C ALA A 114 7.98 18.51 7.77
N THR A 115 7.54 18.84 8.99
CA THR A 115 8.40 18.94 10.18
C THR A 115 9.06 17.60 10.52
N VAL A 116 8.31 16.50 10.52
CA VAL A 116 8.88 15.18 10.83
C VAL A 116 9.83 14.72 9.73
N CYS A 117 9.49 14.92 8.45
CA CYS A 117 10.42 14.65 7.35
C CYS A 117 11.71 15.48 7.51
N ALA A 118 11.60 16.79 7.72
CA ALA A 118 12.76 17.66 7.91
C ALA A 118 13.62 17.22 9.10
N ALA A 119 13.00 16.88 10.24
CA ALA A 119 13.71 16.43 11.43
C ALA A 119 14.48 15.11 11.19
N LEU A 120 13.89 14.16 10.45
CA LEU A 120 14.54 12.88 10.14
C LEU A 120 15.66 13.01 9.10
N TYR A 121 15.56 13.98 8.18
CA TYR A 121 16.61 14.26 7.20
C TYR A 121 17.68 15.23 7.72
N LEU A 122 17.43 15.97 8.80
CA LEU A 122 18.34 16.97 9.35
C LEU A 122 19.75 16.43 9.66
N PRO A 123 19.92 15.23 10.25
CA PRO A 123 21.27 14.66 10.49
C PRO A 123 22.10 14.48 9.20
N PHE A 124 21.45 14.44 8.04
CA PHE A 124 22.08 14.24 6.74
C PHE A 124 22.19 15.53 5.93
N ALA A 125 21.82 16.69 6.49
CA ALA A 125 21.82 17.97 5.76
C ALA A 125 23.21 18.33 5.19
N GLY A 126 24.29 17.96 5.90
CA GLY A 126 25.66 18.19 5.45
C GLY A 126 26.09 17.41 4.19
N ALA A 127 25.35 16.38 3.79
CA ALA A 127 25.63 15.62 2.56
C ALA A 127 25.30 16.41 1.28
N GLY A 128 24.48 17.46 1.40
CA GLY A 128 24.02 18.27 0.27
C GLY A 128 22.87 17.64 -0.53
N PRO A 129 22.10 18.45 -1.27
CA PRO A 129 20.85 18.03 -1.92
C PRO A 129 21.07 16.99 -3.02
N THR A 130 22.19 17.06 -3.74
CA THR A 130 22.52 16.10 -4.79
C THR A 130 22.71 14.71 -4.20
N ALA A 131 23.54 14.55 -3.17
CA ALA A 131 23.80 13.25 -2.56
C ALA A 131 22.52 12.64 -1.96
N LEU A 132 21.67 13.46 -1.34
CA LEU A 132 20.39 13.02 -0.77
C LEU A 132 19.38 12.53 -1.81
N THR A 133 19.47 13.00 -3.06
CA THR A 133 18.48 12.70 -4.11
C THR A 133 18.98 11.77 -5.21
N GLU A 134 20.29 11.52 -5.29
CA GLU A 134 20.88 10.75 -6.39
C GLU A 134 20.42 9.29 -6.44
N GLY A 135 20.30 8.64 -5.27
CA GLY A 135 19.77 7.27 -5.19
C GLY A 135 18.34 7.17 -5.71
N LEU A 136 17.47 8.12 -5.32
CA LEU A 136 16.09 8.20 -5.80
C LEU A 136 16.03 8.50 -7.30
N ARG A 137 16.89 9.39 -7.79
CA ARG A 137 17.00 9.73 -9.22
C ARG A 137 17.43 8.52 -10.04
N THR A 138 18.42 7.77 -9.55
CA THR A 138 18.89 6.54 -10.18
C THR A 138 17.80 5.48 -10.23
N PHE A 139 17.09 5.27 -9.11
CA PHE A 139 15.92 4.38 -9.05
C PHE A 139 14.86 4.79 -10.07
N ALA A 140 14.45 6.07 -10.08
CA ALA A 140 13.40 6.57 -10.93
C ALA A 140 13.71 6.47 -12.43
N ARG A 141 15.00 6.57 -12.82
CA ARG A 141 15.43 6.55 -14.22
C ARG A 141 15.71 5.15 -14.75
N HIS A 142 16.39 4.31 -13.97
CA HIS A 142 17.03 3.12 -14.51
C HIS A 142 16.38 1.81 -14.06
N TRP A 143 15.71 1.79 -12.90
CA TRP A 143 15.22 0.52 -12.36
C TRP A 143 13.99 0.05 -13.13
N SER A 144 14.05 -1.19 -13.61
CA SER A 144 12.92 -1.93 -14.17
C SER A 144 13.04 -3.41 -13.78
N ALA A 145 12.01 -3.93 -13.09
CA ALA A 145 11.91 -5.33 -12.74
C ALA A 145 10.46 -5.75 -12.50
N ASN A 146 10.08 -6.94 -12.99
CA ASN A 146 8.73 -7.51 -12.78
C ASN A 146 7.57 -6.56 -13.15
N GLU A 147 7.74 -5.79 -14.23
CA GLU A 147 6.77 -4.80 -14.69
C GLU A 147 5.36 -5.41 -14.84
N GLY A 148 4.36 -4.77 -14.21
CA GLY A 148 2.94 -5.12 -14.36
C GLY A 148 2.32 -4.45 -15.58
N ALA A 149 1.30 -3.60 -15.37
CA ALA A 149 0.65 -2.84 -16.44
C ALA A 149 1.62 -1.84 -17.09
N PHE A 150 2.69 -1.45 -16.37
CA PHE A 150 3.77 -0.67 -16.95
C PHE A 150 4.37 -1.30 -18.22
N ALA A 151 4.46 -2.63 -18.30
CA ALA A 151 4.97 -3.31 -19.49
C ALA A 151 4.14 -2.99 -20.74
N LEU A 152 2.82 -2.86 -20.58
CA LEU A 152 1.90 -2.47 -21.66
C LEU A 152 2.09 -1.01 -22.04
N ILE A 153 2.23 -0.12 -21.05
CA ILE A 153 2.49 1.31 -21.29
C ILE A 153 3.80 1.47 -22.07
N ARG A 154 4.86 0.78 -21.65
CA ARG A 154 6.16 0.81 -22.33
C ARG A 154 6.12 0.22 -23.75
N ALA A 155 5.24 -0.76 -23.99
CA ALA A 155 5.06 -1.31 -25.34
C ALA A 155 4.30 -0.34 -26.27
N LEU A 156 3.39 0.48 -25.74
CA LEU A 156 2.62 1.48 -26.49
C LEU A 156 3.39 2.81 -26.67
N VAL A 157 4.19 3.17 -25.67
CA VAL A 157 4.98 4.40 -25.62
C VAL A 157 6.44 4.00 -25.73
N SER A 158 6.96 3.96 -26.97
CA SER A 158 8.28 3.43 -27.29
C SER A 158 9.43 4.11 -26.54
N ASP A 159 9.24 5.34 -26.06
CA ASP A 159 10.23 6.05 -25.25
C ASP A 159 10.08 5.72 -23.74
N PRO A 160 11.13 5.22 -23.07
CA PRO A 160 11.08 4.83 -21.66
C PRO A 160 10.77 5.99 -20.70
N VAL A 161 11.17 7.22 -21.02
CA VAL A 161 10.89 8.38 -20.17
C VAL A 161 9.40 8.72 -20.25
N HIS A 162 8.84 8.80 -21.46
CA HIS A 162 7.42 9.06 -21.66
C HIS A 162 6.55 7.95 -21.04
N ALA A 163 6.96 6.68 -21.10
CA ALA A 163 6.25 5.59 -20.42
C ALA A 163 6.20 5.78 -18.89
N ARG A 164 7.32 6.19 -18.28
CA ARG A 164 7.38 6.51 -16.83
C ARG A 164 6.55 7.73 -16.47
N VAL A 165 6.54 8.76 -17.32
CA VAL A 165 5.70 9.95 -17.15
C VAL A 165 4.21 9.57 -17.21
N ALA A 166 3.81 8.75 -18.20
CA ALA A 166 2.43 8.29 -18.33
C ALA A 166 1.97 7.46 -17.12
N ALA A 167 2.82 6.54 -16.65
CA ALA A 167 2.54 5.75 -15.44
C ALA A 167 2.43 6.63 -14.19
N SER A 168 3.33 7.60 -14.03
CA SER A 168 3.30 8.56 -12.91
C SER A 168 2.04 9.42 -12.95
N ALA A 169 1.62 9.88 -14.14
CA ALA A 169 0.37 10.61 -14.34
C ALA A 169 -0.85 9.75 -13.96
N GLY A 170 -0.84 8.45 -14.28
CA GLY A 170 -1.88 7.51 -13.84
C GLY A 170 -1.98 7.39 -12.32
N VAL A 171 -0.85 7.28 -11.61
CA VAL A 171 -0.83 7.28 -10.14
C VAL A 171 -1.33 8.61 -9.57
N LEU A 172 -0.90 9.75 -10.12
CA LEU A 172 -1.37 11.07 -9.70
C LEU A 172 -2.86 11.28 -9.96
N ALA A 173 -3.41 10.74 -11.06
CA ALA A 173 -4.84 10.75 -11.32
C ALA A 173 -5.61 9.95 -10.26
N VAL A 174 -5.09 8.80 -9.82
CA VAL A 174 -5.67 8.02 -8.71
C VAL A 174 -5.61 8.82 -7.41
N VAL A 175 -4.48 9.47 -7.09
CA VAL A 175 -4.36 10.35 -5.92
C VAL A 175 -5.42 11.45 -5.95
N ALA A 176 -5.50 12.18 -7.07
CA ALA A 176 -6.48 13.25 -7.24
C ALA A 176 -7.92 12.73 -7.10
N TYR A 177 -8.23 11.57 -7.69
CA TYR A 177 -9.53 10.94 -7.60
C TYR A 177 -9.90 10.55 -6.16
N VAL A 178 -9.03 9.83 -5.43
CA VAL A 178 -9.34 9.40 -4.06
C VAL A 178 -9.46 10.59 -3.10
N THR A 179 -8.65 11.63 -3.32
CA THR A 179 -8.76 12.89 -2.58
C THR A 179 -10.08 13.57 -2.88
N TRP A 180 -10.41 13.81 -4.16
CA TRP A 180 -11.67 14.44 -4.56
C TRP A 180 -12.89 13.72 -3.99
N ARG A 181 -12.93 12.38 -4.12
CA ARG A 181 -14.00 11.52 -3.61
C ARG A 181 -14.08 11.44 -2.08
N GLY A 182 -13.08 11.93 -1.36
CA GLY A 182 -13.05 11.91 0.10
C GLY A 182 -13.06 10.49 0.67
N PHE A 183 -12.31 9.57 0.07
CA PHE A 183 -12.21 8.20 0.57
C PHE A 183 -11.65 8.15 2.00
N SER A 184 -12.04 7.13 2.77
CA SER A 184 -11.37 6.83 4.04
C SER A 184 -9.88 6.57 3.79
N ILE A 185 -9.03 6.84 4.79
CA ILE A 185 -7.57 6.70 4.63
C ILE A 185 -7.16 5.27 4.27
N GLU A 186 -7.81 4.25 4.87
CA GLU A 186 -7.66 2.84 4.47
C GLU A 186 -7.89 2.66 2.97
N ARG A 187 -9.01 3.18 2.45
CA ARG A 187 -9.38 3.03 1.04
C ARG A 187 -8.48 3.86 0.14
N ALA A 188 -8.10 5.07 0.53
CA ALA A 188 -7.18 5.91 -0.24
C ALA A 188 -5.81 5.23 -0.39
N LEU A 189 -5.23 4.75 0.72
CA LEU A 189 -3.95 4.02 0.71
C LEU A 189 -4.02 2.75 -0.16
N PHE A 190 -5.10 1.98 -0.06
CA PHE A 190 -5.30 0.80 -0.91
C PHE A 190 -5.25 1.14 -2.40
N TRP A 191 -5.98 2.18 -2.83
CA TRP A 191 -6.03 2.59 -4.23
C TRP A 191 -4.70 3.18 -4.71
N ILE A 192 -4.08 4.03 -3.90
CA ILE A 192 -2.81 4.70 -4.23
C ILE A 192 -1.68 3.68 -4.34
N ILE A 193 -1.49 2.83 -3.33
CA ILE A 193 -0.41 1.83 -3.32
C ILE A 193 -0.70 0.74 -4.35
N GLY A 194 -1.96 0.31 -4.49
CA GLY A 194 -2.37 -0.64 -5.52
C GLY A 194 -2.06 -0.11 -6.92
N ALA A 195 -2.47 1.12 -7.25
CA ALA A 195 -2.15 1.75 -8.53
C ALA A 195 -0.64 1.90 -8.74
N GLY A 196 0.09 2.28 -7.68
CA GLY A 196 1.55 2.33 -7.68
C GLY A 196 2.17 0.98 -8.06
N LEU A 197 1.73 -0.13 -7.47
CA LEU A 197 2.23 -1.47 -7.79
C LEU A 197 1.90 -1.87 -9.24
N LEU A 198 0.68 -1.60 -9.69
CA LEU A 198 0.24 -1.96 -11.04
C LEU A 198 0.97 -1.19 -12.13
N LEU A 199 1.25 0.10 -11.89
CA LEU A 199 1.86 1.02 -12.85
C LEU A 199 3.37 1.17 -12.67
N SER A 200 3.97 0.57 -11.63
CA SER A 200 5.41 0.70 -11.39
C SER A 200 6.23 -0.04 -12.45
N PRO A 201 7.33 0.57 -12.93
CA PRO A 201 8.34 -0.15 -13.72
C PRO A 201 9.10 -1.20 -12.90
N THR A 202 9.06 -1.10 -11.57
CA THR A 202 9.79 -2.00 -10.67
C THR A 202 8.90 -2.50 -9.54
N VAL A 203 8.71 -3.82 -9.47
CA VAL A 203 7.95 -4.48 -8.40
C VAL A 203 8.79 -5.60 -7.80
N HIS A 204 9.52 -5.27 -6.73
CA HIS A 204 10.17 -6.29 -5.92
C HIS A 204 9.15 -6.97 -4.99
N PRO A 205 9.39 -8.23 -4.57
CA PRO A 205 8.41 -8.97 -3.77
C PRO A 205 7.98 -8.24 -2.50
N TRP A 206 8.92 -7.70 -1.72
CA TRP A 206 8.64 -6.88 -0.53
C TRP A 206 7.85 -5.59 -0.79
N TYR A 207 7.69 -5.14 -2.05
CA TYR A 207 6.85 -3.99 -2.38
C TYR A 207 5.36 -4.35 -2.21
N VAL A 208 5.00 -5.61 -2.48
CA VAL A 208 3.61 -6.09 -2.39
C VAL A 208 3.13 -6.13 -0.93
N LEU A 209 4.03 -6.24 0.05
CA LEU A 209 3.68 -6.12 1.47
C LEU A 209 2.94 -4.82 1.78
N TRP A 210 3.25 -3.72 1.08
CA TRP A 210 2.68 -2.41 1.37
C TRP A 210 1.19 -2.30 1.03
N VAL A 211 0.66 -3.17 0.16
CA VAL A 211 -0.78 -3.24 -0.09
C VAL A 211 -1.47 -4.28 0.81
N LEU A 212 -0.72 -5.23 1.38
CA LEU A 212 -1.24 -6.40 2.09
C LEU A 212 -2.17 -6.06 3.28
N PRO A 213 -1.87 -5.12 4.19
CA PRO A 213 -2.77 -4.78 5.30
C PRO A 213 -4.15 -4.33 4.81
N MET A 214 -4.18 -3.47 3.80
CA MET A 214 -5.44 -3.01 3.21
C MET A 214 -6.11 -4.08 2.34
N ALA A 215 -5.34 -4.91 1.64
CA ALA A 215 -5.87 -6.03 0.89
C ALA A 215 -6.58 -7.04 1.82
N ALA A 216 -5.99 -7.34 2.97
CA ALA A 216 -6.59 -8.19 4.00
C ALA A 216 -7.86 -7.57 4.59
N LEU A 217 -7.82 -6.28 4.98
CA LEU A 217 -9.00 -5.56 5.49
C LEU A 217 -10.16 -5.49 4.49
N ARG A 218 -9.85 -5.51 3.19
CA ARG A 218 -10.83 -5.32 2.10
C ARG A 218 -11.17 -6.62 1.35
N ASP A 219 -10.66 -7.77 1.81
CA ASP A 219 -10.75 -9.06 1.13
C ASP A 219 -10.40 -8.98 -0.37
N SER A 220 -9.34 -8.23 -0.70
CA SER A 220 -8.96 -8.00 -2.10
C SER A 220 -8.21 -9.18 -2.67
N ARG A 221 -8.96 -10.17 -3.17
CA ARG A 221 -8.44 -11.40 -3.76
C ARG A 221 -7.31 -11.18 -4.78
N PRO A 222 -7.36 -10.19 -5.70
CA PRO A 222 -6.27 -9.97 -6.65
C PRO A 222 -4.94 -9.58 -5.98
N PHE A 223 -4.96 -8.71 -4.98
CA PHE A 223 -3.74 -8.30 -4.28
C PHE A 223 -3.26 -9.35 -3.26
N LEU A 224 -4.17 -10.13 -2.69
CA LEU A 224 -3.81 -11.30 -1.88
C LEU A 224 -3.13 -12.37 -2.74
N LEU A 225 -3.66 -12.64 -3.94
CA LEU A 225 -3.03 -13.52 -4.92
C LEU A 225 -1.66 -12.99 -5.37
N LEU A 226 -1.55 -11.69 -5.66
CA LEU A 226 -0.27 -11.06 -5.98
C LEU A 226 0.75 -11.26 -4.86
N GLY A 227 0.33 -11.20 -3.59
CA GLY A 227 1.19 -11.52 -2.44
C GLY A 227 1.78 -12.93 -2.51
N GLY A 228 0.98 -13.92 -2.88
CA GLY A 228 1.47 -15.29 -3.08
C GLY A 228 2.36 -15.46 -4.32
N LEU A 229 2.02 -14.78 -5.42
CA LEU A 229 2.76 -14.88 -6.68
C LEU A 229 4.04 -14.04 -6.72
N ALA A 230 4.20 -13.08 -5.79
CA ALA A 230 5.34 -12.18 -5.73
C ALA A 230 6.69 -12.91 -5.68
N PHE A 231 6.74 -14.13 -5.13
CA PHE A 231 7.96 -14.95 -5.09
C PHE A 231 8.53 -15.30 -6.47
N LEU A 232 7.73 -15.28 -7.53
CA LEU A 232 8.24 -15.42 -8.90
C LEU A 232 9.24 -14.32 -9.25
N GLY A 233 9.18 -13.19 -8.56
CA GLY A 233 10.17 -12.12 -8.65
C GLY A 233 11.57 -12.52 -8.19
N TYR A 234 11.73 -13.61 -7.43
CA TYR A 234 13.02 -14.18 -7.02
C TYR A 234 13.56 -15.27 -7.94
N TRP A 235 12.87 -15.58 -9.05
CA TRP A 235 13.30 -16.64 -9.96
C TRP A 235 14.77 -16.52 -10.41
N GLY A 236 15.24 -15.29 -10.64
CA GLY A 236 16.61 -15.02 -11.09
C GLY A 236 17.69 -15.12 -10.01
N LEU A 237 17.34 -15.36 -8.74
CA LEU A 237 18.28 -15.27 -7.62
C LEU A 237 19.47 -16.22 -7.76
N ALA A 238 19.23 -17.51 -8.01
CA ALA A 238 20.30 -18.50 -8.15
C ALA A 238 21.23 -18.19 -9.35
N SER A 239 20.66 -17.73 -10.47
CA SER A 239 21.45 -17.30 -11.62
C SER A 239 22.29 -16.07 -11.31
N TYR A 240 21.74 -15.11 -10.58
CA TYR A 240 22.45 -13.92 -10.15
C TYR A 240 23.61 -14.25 -9.20
N GLU A 241 23.41 -15.14 -8.24
CA GLU A 241 24.48 -15.61 -7.35
C GLU A 241 25.60 -16.32 -8.12
N ALA A 242 25.27 -17.08 -9.15
CA ALA A 242 26.25 -17.80 -9.97
C ALA A 242 26.96 -16.93 -11.02
N THR A 243 26.29 -15.94 -11.59
CA THR A 243 26.75 -15.24 -12.81
C THR A 243 26.78 -13.72 -12.72
N GLY A 244 26.20 -13.14 -11.68
CA GLY A 244 25.98 -11.68 -11.56
C GLY A 244 24.86 -11.13 -12.46
N VAL A 245 24.21 -11.97 -13.27
CA VAL A 245 23.12 -11.56 -14.16
C VAL A 245 21.78 -11.95 -13.56
N TRP A 246 20.85 -11.00 -13.48
CA TRP A 246 19.48 -11.24 -13.03
C TRP A 246 18.55 -11.49 -14.21
N PRO A 247 18.25 -12.76 -14.58
CA PRO A 247 17.36 -13.04 -15.70
C PRO A 247 15.92 -12.66 -15.36
N GLN A 248 15.22 -12.06 -16.32
CA GLN A 248 13.81 -11.69 -16.21
C GLN A 248 12.99 -12.31 -17.35
N PRO A 249 12.80 -13.65 -17.35
CA PRO A 249 12.08 -14.31 -18.42
C PRO A 249 10.61 -13.84 -18.47
N ALA A 250 10.06 -13.70 -19.68
CA ALA A 250 8.70 -13.20 -19.86
C ALA A 250 7.63 -14.06 -19.15
N TRP A 251 7.88 -15.37 -19.02
CA TRP A 251 6.93 -16.30 -18.39
C TRP A 251 6.76 -16.07 -16.89
N THR A 252 7.81 -15.68 -16.14
CA THR A 252 7.67 -15.41 -14.69
C THR A 252 6.80 -14.19 -14.46
N ARG A 253 7.00 -13.16 -15.28
CA ARG A 253 6.16 -11.95 -15.31
C ARG A 253 4.71 -12.28 -15.69
N ALA A 254 4.51 -13.11 -16.73
CA ALA A 254 3.18 -13.53 -17.14
C ALA A 254 2.47 -14.34 -16.04
N ALA A 255 3.16 -15.31 -15.43
CA ALA A 255 2.64 -16.13 -14.34
C ALA A 255 2.31 -15.29 -13.09
N MET A 256 3.07 -14.22 -12.83
CA MET A 256 2.80 -13.29 -11.73
C MET A 256 1.58 -12.40 -12.01
N TRP A 257 1.48 -11.82 -13.21
CA TRP A 257 0.53 -10.74 -13.48
C TRP A 257 -0.77 -11.18 -14.18
N VAL A 258 -0.74 -12.16 -15.08
CA VAL A 258 -1.94 -12.60 -15.81
C VAL A 258 -3.06 -13.07 -14.86
N PRO A 259 -2.80 -13.93 -13.85
CA PRO A 259 -3.84 -14.33 -12.90
C PRO A 259 -4.42 -13.16 -12.12
N VAL A 260 -3.56 -12.19 -11.75
CA VAL A 260 -3.96 -10.98 -11.02
C VAL A 260 -4.85 -10.10 -11.90
N TRP A 261 -4.53 -9.92 -13.18
CA TRP A 261 -5.36 -9.17 -14.12
C TRP A 261 -6.72 -9.82 -14.35
N LEU A 262 -6.74 -11.14 -14.59
CA LEU A 262 -7.99 -11.88 -14.76
C LEU A 262 -8.88 -11.74 -13.53
N LEU A 263 -8.30 -11.81 -12.33
CA LEU A 263 -9.06 -11.68 -11.09
C LEU A 263 -9.50 -10.23 -10.82
N LEU A 264 -8.69 -9.23 -11.18
CA LEU A 264 -9.09 -7.81 -11.14
C LEU A 264 -10.29 -7.55 -12.07
N LEU A 265 -10.24 -8.06 -13.30
CA LEU A 265 -11.35 -7.92 -14.26
C LEU A 265 -12.59 -8.65 -13.77
N TRP A 266 -12.46 -9.87 -13.26
CA TRP A 266 -13.59 -10.65 -12.73
C TRP A 266 -14.24 -10.00 -11.51
N THR A 267 -13.46 -9.39 -10.63
CA THR A 267 -13.98 -8.69 -9.44
C THR A 267 -14.52 -7.29 -9.74
N ALA A 268 -14.17 -6.71 -10.89
CA ALA A 268 -14.73 -5.44 -11.35
C ALA A 268 -16.13 -5.58 -11.96
N VAL A 269 -16.54 -6.78 -12.39
CA VAL A 269 -17.88 -7.03 -12.94
C VAL A 269 -18.91 -7.04 -11.81
N PRO A 270 -19.89 -6.12 -11.79
CA PRO A 270 -20.93 -6.08 -10.75
C PRO A 270 -21.74 -7.38 -10.76
N ARG A 271 -21.91 -8.02 -9.59
CA ARG A 271 -22.76 -9.23 -9.51
C ARG A 271 -24.21 -8.84 -9.22
N PRO A 272 -25.20 -9.59 -9.75
CA PRO A 272 -26.61 -9.38 -9.41
C PRO A 272 -26.89 -9.42 -7.89
N SER A 273 -26.12 -10.21 -7.14
CA SER A 273 -26.16 -10.29 -5.68
C SER A 273 -25.75 -9.01 -4.95
N ASP A 274 -24.96 -8.15 -5.60
CA ASP A 274 -24.44 -6.92 -4.99
C ASP A 274 -25.44 -5.75 -5.04
N ARG A 275 -26.58 -5.94 -5.74
CA ARG A 275 -27.60 -4.90 -5.96
C ARG A 275 -28.69 -4.86 -4.89
N TYR A 276 -28.71 -5.79 -3.93
CA TYR A 276 -29.68 -5.81 -2.84
C TYR A 276 -29.01 -5.87 -1.47
N PRO A 277 -28.94 -4.75 -0.72
CA PRO A 277 -28.98 -4.81 0.72
C PRO A 277 -30.43 -5.03 1.14
N ALA A 278 -30.74 -6.17 1.75
CA ALA A 278 -32.00 -6.35 2.46
C ALA A 278 -32.11 -5.27 3.55
N ALA A 279 -33.02 -4.32 3.37
CA ALA A 279 -33.42 -3.41 4.42
C ALA A 279 -34.08 -4.24 5.53
N LYS A 280 -33.40 -4.39 6.67
CA LYS A 280 -34.12 -4.73 7.90
C LYS A 280 -34.93 -3.49 8.29
N SER A 281 -36.22 -3.52 8.01
CA SER A 281 -37.19 -2.59 8.56
C SER A 281 -37.06 -2.58 10.08
N PRO A 282 -37.03 -1.40 10.74
CA PRO A 282 -37.12 -1.36 12.19
C PRO A 282 -38.48 -1.94 12.59
N THR A 283 -38.48 -3.00 13.39
CA THR A 283 -39.65 -3.46 14.13
C THR A 283 -40.13 -2.28 14.97
N LYS A 284 -41.18 -1.60 14.53
CA LYS A 284 -41.95 -0.70 15.37
C LYS A 284 -42.45 -1.52 16.55
N GLY A 285 -42.11 -1.06 17.76
CA GLY A 285 -42.67 -1.62 18.99
C GLY A 285 -44.19 -1.65 18.90
N SER A 286 -44.75 -2.82 19.14
CA SER A 286 -46.12 -2.96 19.59
C SER A 286 -46.07 -3.01 21.10
N ASP A 287 -46.18 -1.84 21.75
CA ASP A 287 -46.86 -1.79 23.03
C ASP A 287 -48.35 -1.92 22.73
N PRO A 288 -49.03 -2.83 23.43
CA PRO A 288 -50.31 -2.45 24.00
C PRO A 288 -50.43 -2.90 25.46
N HIS A 289 -50.74 -1.91 26.30
CA HIS A 289 -51.50 -1.97 27.55
C HIS A 289 -51.02 -2.86 28.70
#